data_AF-A0A1M3QZ56-F1
#
_entry.id   AF-A0A1M3QZ56-F1
#
_cell.length_a   1.000
_cell.length_b   1.000
_cell.length_c   1.000
_cell.angle_alpha   90.00
_cell.angle_beta   90.00
_cell.angle_gamma   90.00
#
_symmetry.space_group_name_H-M   'P 1'
#
loop_
_entity.id
_entity.type
_entity.pdbx_description
1 polymer ?
#
loop_
_entity_poly.entity_id
_entity_poly.type
_entity_poly.pdbx_seq_one_letter_code
_entity_poly.pdbx_strand_id
1 'polypeptide(L)'
;MTKLGIYLAQKSVNKSEVARKTGISRARINELTLSGRSHLRAEELYLIALAIGVPPTDLLEYICGNLTLNTQLTIAAEDPVPFKKDVKRKK
;
A
#
# COMPACT_ATOMS: atom_id res chain seq x y z
N MET A 1 -16.64 0.60 -2.54
CA MET A 1 -15.60 0.06 -1.63
C MET A 1 -14.25 0.24 -2.32
N THR A 2 -13.22 0.69 -1.61
CA THR A 2 -11.89 0.91 -2.20
C THR A 2 -11.15 -0.42 -2.39
N LYS A 3 -10.07 -0.44 -3.18
CA LYS A 3 -9.19 -1.62 -3.30
C LYS A 3 -8.70 -2.10 -1.92
N LEU A 4 -8.30 -1.17 -1.06
CA LEU A 4 -7.94 -1.48 0.33
C LEU A 4 -9.10 -2.14 1.08
N GLY A 5 -10.33 -1.61 0.96
CA GLY A 5 -11.51 -2.20 1.58
C GLY A 5 -11.78 -3.64 1.13
N ILE A 6 -11.64 -3.91 -0.16
CA ILE A 6 -11.79 -5.27 -0.73
C ILE A 6 -10.68 -6.19 -0.20
N TYR A 7 -9.43 -5.73 -0.20
CA TYR A 7 -8.29 -6.50 0.31
C TYR A 7 -8.47 -6.92 1.77
N LEU A 8 -8.87 -5.96 2.62
CA LEU A 8 -9.09 -6.23 4.05
C LEU A 8 -10.29 -7.16 4.28
N ALA A 9 -11.34 -7.05 3.46
CA ALA A 9 -12.50 -7.94 3.52
C ALA A 9 -12.13 -9.38 3.10
N GLN A 10 -11.34 -9.55 2.04
CA GLN A 10 -10.86 -10.86 1.57
C GLN A 10 -9.99 -11.58 2.61
N LYS A 11 -9.18 -10.82 3.37
CA LYS A 11 -8.36 -11.36 4.46
C LYS A 11 -9.08 -11.45 5.82
N SER A 12 -10.39 -11.20 5.87
CA SER A 12 -11.20 -11.20 7.10
C SER A 12 -10.58 -10.37 8.23
N VAL A 13 -9.96 -9.23 7.89
CA VAL A 13 -9.24 -8.40 8.85
C VAL A 13 -10.20 -7.64 9.75
N ASN A 14 -9.97 -7.71 11.06
CA ASN A 14 -10.72 -6.92 12.02
C ASN A 14 -10.25 -5.46 12.04
N LYS A 15 -11.05 -4.55 11.46
CA LYS A 15 -10.76 -3.10 11.42
C LYS A 15 -10.49 -2.48 12.79
N SER A 16 -11.13 -3.01 13.83
CA SER A 16 -10.98 -2.53 15.21
C SER A 16 -9.61 -2.89 15.78
N GLU A 17 -9.11 -4.07 15.42
CA GLU A 17 -7.78 -4.52 15.83
C GLU A 17 -6.69 -3.72 15.12
N VAL A 18 -6.86 -3.48 13.81
CA VAL A 18 -5.96 -2.62 13.05
C VAL A 18 -5.93 -1.21 13.63
N ALA A 19 -7.08 -0.63 13.99
CA ALA A 19 -7.13 0.69 14.63
C ALA A 19 -6.30 0.74 15.93
N ARG A 20 -6.40 -0.29 16.78
CA ARG A 20 -5.66 -0.36 18.04
C ARG A 20 -4.16 -0.53 17.81
N LYS A 21 -3.75 -1.34 16.84
CA LYS A 21 -2.33 -1.60 16.52
C LYS A 21 -1.64 -0.43 15.82
N THR A 22 -2.36 0.27 14.95
CA THR A 22 -1.79 1.35 14.11
C THR A 22 -1.95 2.73 14.73
N GLY A 23 -2.80 2.89 15.75
CA GLY A 23 -3.17 4.20 16.30
C GLY A 23 -4.08 5.02 15.37
N ILE A 24 -4.48 4.47 14.22
CA ILE A 24 -5.39 5.11 13.28
C ILE A 24 -6.81 5.00 13.82
N SER A 25 -7.56 6.10 13.81
CA SER A 25 -8.94 6.08 14.30
C SER A 25 -9.82 5.13 13.48
N ARG A 26 -10.79 4.49 14.14
CA ARG A 26 -11.73 3.56 13.49
C ARG A 26 -12.54 4.25 12.39
N ALA A 27 -12.86 5.53 12.57
CA ALA A 27 -13.51 6.38 11.57
C ALA A 27 -12.64 6.53 10.32
N ARG A 28 -11.34 6.81 10.50
CA ARG A 28 -10.38 6.94 9.39
C ARG A 28 -10.21 5.63 8.62
N ILE A 29 -10.10 4.49 9.29
CA ILE A 29 -10.05 3.18 8.60
C ILE A 29 -11.34 2.92 7.80
N ASN A 30 -12.50 3.27 8.34
CA ASN A 30 -13.75 3.15 7.60
C ASN A 30 -13.78 4.08 6.38
N GLU A 31 -13.32 5.32 6.51
CA GLU A 31 -13.18 6.24 5.39
C GLU A 31 -12.28 5.65 4.29
N LEU A 32 -11.08 5.17 4.64
CA LEU A 32 -10.11 4.58 3.72
C LEU A 32 -10.63 3.33 2.99
N THR A 33 -11.56 2.59 3.60
CA THR A 33 -12.13 1.37 3.03
C THR A 33 -13.40 1.61 2.20
N LEU A 34 -14.13 2.68 2.47
CA LEU A 34 -15.44 2.96 1.86
C LEU A 34 -15.40 4.10 0.85
N SER A 35 -14.65 5.16 1.13
CA SER A 35 -14.62 6.39 0.33
C SER A 35 -13.56 6.34 -0.77
N GLY A 36 -14.00 6.34 -2.03
CA GLY A 36 -13.10 6.41 -3.20
C GLY A 36 -12.38 7.75 -3.38
N ARG A 37 -12.78 8.80 -2.65
CA ARG A 37 -12.12 10.11 -2.64
C ARG A 37 -11.03 10.22 -1.58
N SER A 38 -10.94 9.24 -0.68
CA SER A 38 -9.95 9.26 0.38
C SER A 38 -8.57 8.86 -0.18
N HIS A 39 -7.56 9.66 0.15
CA HIS A 39 -6.18 9.34 -0.17
C HIS A 39 -5.56 8.56 0.98
N LEU A 40 -5.13 7.33 0.69
CA LEU A 40 -4.34 6.51 1.59
C LEU A 40 -2.91 7.02 1.62
N ARG A 41 -2.45 7.48 2.78
CA ARG A 41 -1.05 7.93 2.94
C ARG A 41 -0.12 6.73 3.01
N ALA A 42 1.14 6.93 2.61
CA ALA A 42 2.16 5.89 2.66
C ALA A 42 2.38 5.36 4.10
N GLU A 43 2.38 6.26 5.09
CA GLU A 43 2.48 5.89 6.51
C GLU A 43 1.31 5.01 6.97
N GLU A 44 0.08 5.40 6.60
CA GLU A 44 -1.13 4.64 6.92
C GLU A 44 -1.08 3.25 6.28
N LEU A 45 -0.69 3.17 5.00
CA LEU A 45 -0.51 1.90 4.30
C LEU A 45 0.50 1.00 5.01
N TYR A 46 1.65 1.57 5.37
CA TYR A 46 2.74 0.82 6.00
C TYR A 46 2.33 0.26 7.35
N LEU A 47 1.71 1.07 8.21
CA LEU A 47 1.21 0.64 9.51
C LEU A 47 0.11 -0.41 9.38
N ILE A 48 -0.83 -0.23 8.45
CA ILE A 48 -1.90 -1.21 8.20
C ILE A 48 -1.29 -2.55 7.76
N ALA A 49 -0.32 -2.54 6.83
CA ALA A 49 0.37 -3.74 6.37
C ALA A 49 1.06 -4.49 7.53
N LEU A 50 1.78 -3.76 8.39
CA LEU A 50 2.40 -4.35 9.58
C LEU A 50 1.35 -4.93 10.55
N ALA A 51 0.24 -4.22 10.77
CA ALA A 51 -0.81 -4.67 11.69
C ALA A 51 -1.50 -5.97 11.24
N ILE A 52 -1.59 -6.20 9.92
CA ILE A 52 -2.14 -7.42 9.32
C ILE A 52 -1.08 -8.50 9.02
N GLY A 53 0.19 -8.23 9.33
CA GLY A 53 1.29 -9.18 9.11
C GLY A 53 1.64 -9.42 7.64
N VAL A 54 1.45 -8.42 6.77
CA VAL A 54 1.75 -8.50 5.34
C VAL A 54 2.89 -7.55 5.00
N PRO A 55 3.81 -7.91 4.08
CA PRO A 55 4.79 -6.98 3.56
C PRO A 55 4.12 -5.71 2.99
N PRO A 56 4.57 -4.50 3.40
CA PRO A 56 4.02 -3.25 2.87
C PRO A 56 4.09 -3.14 1.35
N THR A 57 5.11 -3.74 0.73
CA THR A 57 5.28 -3.80 -0.73
C THR A 57 4.13 -4.53 -1.41
N ASP A 58 3.69 -5.67 -0.87
CA ASP A 58 2.60 -6.45 -1.45
C ASP A 58 1.27 -5.67 -1.40
N LEU A 59 1.03 -4.96 -0.30
CA LEU A 59 -0.15 -4.11 -0.16
C LEU A 59 -0.10 -2.92 -1.13
N LEU A 60 1.08 -2.33 -1.31
CA LEU A 60 1.29 -1.25 -2.25
C LEU A 60 1.08 -1.71 -3.70
N GLU A 61 1.65 -2.85 -4.09
CA GLU A 61 1.47 -3.43 -5.43
C GLU A 61 0.00 -3.78 -5.69
N TYR A 62 -0.72 -4.30 -4.70
CA TYR A 62 -2.14 -4.57 -4.86
C TYR A 62 -2.98 -3.29 -5.13
N ILE A 63 -2.66 -2.20 -4.44
CA ILE A 63 -3.42 -0.95 -4.55
C ILE A 63 -3.03 -0.18 -5.83
N CYS A 64 -1.73 -0.06 -6.07
CA CYS A 64 -1.12 0.81 -7.08
C CYS A 64 -0.63 0.08 -8.33
N GLY A 65 -0.67 -1.26 -8.40
CA GLY A 65 -0.09 -2.03 -9.51
C GLY A 65 -0.72 -1.79 -10.88
N ASN A 66 -1.90 -1.16 -10.93
CA ASN A 66 -2.56 -0.79 -12.19
C ASN A 66 -2.23 0.64 -12.64
N LEU A 67 -1.42 1.38 -11.88
CA LEU A 67 -1.02 2.73 -12.24
C LEU A 67 0.04 2.66 -13.33
N THR A 68 -0.23 3.30 -14.45
CA THR A 68 0.71 3.47 -15.55
C THR A 68 1.05 4.94 -15.67
N LEU A 69 2.28 5.23 -16.11
CA LEU A 69 2.66 6.59 -16.46
C LEU A 69 1.90 6.99 -17.73
N ASN A 70 1.36 8.21 -17.75
CA ASN A 70 0.66 8.76 -18.93
C ASN A 70 1.63 9.22 -20.03
N THR A 71 2.93 9.00 -19.85
CA THR A 71 3.97 9.51 -20.75
C THR A 71 4.27 8.48 -21.84
N GLN A 72 3.86 8.80 -23.06
CA GLN A 72 4.67 8.41 -24.23
C GLN A 72 6.02 9.10 -24.07
N LEU A 73 6.98 8.40 -23.46
CA LEU A 73 8.36 8.86 -23.36
C LEU A 73 8.93 8.80 -24.77
N THR A 74 8.90 9.94 -25.47
CA THR A 74 9.87 10.17 -26.55
C THR A 74 11.24 10.12 -25.90
N ILE A 75 11.94 9.04 -26.22
CA ILE A 75 13.28 8.64 -25.79
C ILE A 75 14.21 9.86 -25.67
N ALA A 76 14.59 10.24 -24.44
CA ALA A 76 15.81 11.02 -24.15
C ALA A 76 15.99 11.20 -22.64
N ALA A 77 16.62 10.23 -21.97
CA ALA A 77 17.52 10.39 -20.81
C ALA A 77 17.62 9.03 -20.11
N GLU A 78 18.67 8.30 -20.44
CA GLU A 78 19.19 7.25 -19.58
C GLU A 78 19.66 7.89 -18.27
N ASP A 79 18.91 7.72 -17.19
CA ASP A 79 19.48 7.76 -15.84
C ASP A 79 18.91 6.56 -15.07
N PRO A 80 19.74 5.55 -14.75
CA PRO A 80 19.27 4.36 -14.05
C PRO A 80 18.78 4.73 -12.65
N VAL A 81 17.48 4.52 -12.41
CA VAL A 81 16.85 4.68 -11.10
C VAL A 81 17.63 3.82 -10.06
N PRO A 82 18.17 4.41 -8.99
CA PRO A 82 19.01 3.69 -8.05
C PRO A 82 18.12 2.96 -7.03
N PHE A 83 17.54 1.83 -7.44
CA PHE A 83 17.10 0.82 -6.47
C PHE A 83 17.88 -0.46 -6.72
N LYS A 84 19.14 -0.46 -6.27
CA LYS A 84 19.90 -1.70 -6.14
C LYS A 84 19.23 -2.56 -5.07
N LYS A 85 18.59 -3.66 -5.48
CA LYS A 85 18.28 -4.76 -4.55
C LYS A 85 19.63 -5.32 -4.08
N ASP A 86 19.91 -5.21 -2.78
CA ASP A 86 21.10 -5.82 -2.19
C ASP A 86 21.09 -7.32 -2.47
N VAL A 87 22.12 -7.73 -3.22
CA VAL A 87 22.39 -9.11 -3.60
C VAL A 87 22.68 -9.91 -2.32
N LYS A 88 22.00 -11.06 -2.19
CA LYS A 88 22.26 -12.09 -1.16
C LYS A 88 23.76 -12.28 -0.95
N ARG A 89 24.29 -11.90 0.22
CA ARG A 89 25.59 -12.40 0.68
C ARG A 89 25.39 -13.79 1.25
N LYS A 90 25.76 -14.82 0.48
CA LYS A 90 26.14 -16.13 1.02
C LYS A 90 27.49 -15.98 1.72
N LYS A 91 27.57 -16.36 2.99
CA LYS A 91 28.77 -16.96 3.59
C LYS A 91 28.30 -18.07 4.51
#